data_AF-A0A290GK42-F1
#
_entry.id   AF-A0A290GK42-F1
#
_cell.length_a   1.000
_cell.length_b   1.000
_cell.length_c   1.000
_cell.angle_alpha   90.00
_cell.angle_beta   90.00
_cell.angle_gamma   90.00
#
_symmetry.space_group_name_H-M   'P 1'
#
loop_
_entity.id
_entity.type
_entity.pdbx_description
1 polymer ?
#
loop_
_entity_poly.entity_id
_entity_poly.type
_entity_poly.pdbx_seq_one_letter_code
_entity_poly.pdbx_strand_id
1 'polypeptide(L)'
;AGLIGPIPSNTLSRLSALQTLNLESNSITGPLPLDFSVWKNLTIADFSNNSFIGSIPSSISKLTHLNSLDLSNNSLSGEIPDLKVPSLKELNLANNNLSGIVPKSLQRFPSWVFSGNKLNLDLTLNHTSEYASANSPLQQPNNSHPTRKNKRLSEPALLGIIIAVSLVGFAAIASFAIVLCYKKGNGGGGGQSVMKSHKTEFSSKTEASLSRDRNKIIFFEGCNLAFDLEDLLRASAEVLGKGTFGTVYKAAIEDATTVAVKRLKEVTVGKREFEQQMEVVGRIRHDNLAALRAYYYSKEEKLMVYDYYEQGSVSSMLHGMF
;
A
#
# COMPACT_ATOMS: atom_id res chain seq x y z
N ALA A 1 -1.78 -21.55 -0.02
CA ALA A 1 -2.08 -21.61 -1.47
C ALA A 1 -2.97 -20.41 -1.80
N GLY A 2 -2.61 -19.62 -2.81
CA GLY A 2 -3.41 -18.46 -3.24
C GLY A 2 -4.63 -18.89 -4.07
N LEU A 3 -5.43 -17.92 -4.51
CA LEU A 3 -6.50 -18.12 -5.49
C LEU A 3 -5.89 -18.49 -6.84
N ILE A 4 -6.46 -19.49 -7.53
CA ILE A 4 -5.97 -20.03 -8.80
C ILE A 4 -7.14 -20.09 -9.80
N GLY A 5 -6.83 -19.92 -11.08
CA GLY A 5 -7.82 -20.01 -12.15
C GLY A 5 -8.51 -18.68 -12.44
N PRO A 6 -9.46 -18.64 -13.38
CA PRO A 6 -10.13 -17.40 -13.73
C PRO A 6 -11.15 -16.96 -12.69
N ILE A 7 -11.39 -15.64 -12.60
CA ILE A 7 -12.54 -15.11 -11.84
C ILE A 7 -13.81 -15.66 -12.51
N PRO A 8 -14.66 -16.42 -11.79
CA PRO A 8 -15.86 -16.96 -12.40
C PRO A 8 -16.78 -15.81 -12.82
N SER A 9 -17.31 -15.89 -14.05
CA SER A 9 -18.18 -14.86 -14.61
C SER A 9 -19.35 -14.53 -13.68
N ASN A 10 -19.69 -13.24 -13.56
CA ASN A 10 -20.83 -12.75 -12.78
C ASN A 10 -20.79 -13.02 -11.26
N THR A 11 -19.62 -13.36 -10.71
CA THR A 11 -19.48 -13.53 -9.25
C THR A 11 -19.26 -12.18 -8.56
N LEU A 12 -18.20 -11.46 -8.95
CA LEU A 12 -17.85 -10.18 -8.33
C LEU A 12 -18.87 -9.07 -8.63
N SER A 13 -19.60 -9.16 -9.74
CA SER A 13 -20.65 -8.18 -10.10
C SER A 13 -21.83 -8.18 -9.12
N ARG A 14 -21.99 -9.23 -8.30
CA ARG A 14 -23.04 -9.27 -7.27
C ARG A 14 -22.72 -8.40 -6.05
N LEU A 15 -21.48 -7.93 -5.93
CA LEU A 15 -20.98 -7.18 -4.78
C LEU A 15 -21.07 -5.67 -5.03
N SER A 16 -22.27 -5.12 -5.24
CA SER A 16 -22.44 -3.71 -5.65
C SER A 16 -21.99 -2.66 -4.62
N ALA A 17 -21.92 -3.04 -3.34
CA ALA A 17 -21.51 -2.15 -2.25
C ALA A 17 -19.97 -2.11 -2.02
N LEU A 18 -19.19 -2.75 -2.87
CA LEU A 18 -17.74 -2.89 -2.68
C LEU A 18 -17.04 -1.52 -2.67
N GLN A 19 -16.19 -1.30 -1.66
CA GLN A 19 -15.35 -0.10 -1.53
C GLN A 19 -13.87 -0.38 -1.79
N THR A 20 -13.42 -1.60 -1.50
CA THR A 20 -12.04 -2.05 -1.70
C THR A 20 -12.06 -3.46 -2.27
N LEU A 21 -11.38 -3.66 -3.39
CA LEU A 21 -11.10 -4.97 -3.96
C LEU A 21 -9.60 -5.17 -3.96
N ASN A 22 -9.09 -6.11 -3.18
CA ASN A 22 -7.68 -6.50 -3.21
C ASN A 22 -7.59 -8.00 -3.53
N LEU A 23 -7.00 -8.31 -4.68
CA LEU A 23 -6.71 -9.64 -5.17
C LEU A 23 -5.20 -9.83 -5.43
N GLU A 24 -4.37 -8.94 -4.89
CA GLU A 24 -2.92 -8.92 -5.06
C GLU A 24 -2.28 -10.29 -4.75
N SER A 25 -1.22 -10.63 -5.49
CA SER A 25 -0.32 -11.77 -5.19
C SER A 25 -1.05 -13.12 -5.13
N ASN A 26 -1.81 -13.40 -6.19
CA ASN A 26 -2.45 -14.70 -6.40
C ASN A 26 -2.01 -15.32 -7.75
N SER A 27 -2.58 -16.45 -8.12
CA SER A 27 -2.37 -17.10 -9.43
C SER A 27 -3.65 -17.05 -10.27
N ILE A 28 -4.37 -15.94 -10.19
CA ILE A 28 -5.61 -15.74 -10.94
C ILE A 28 -5.26 -15.55 -12.41
N THR A 29 -5.98 -16.26 -13.27
CA THR A 29 -5.79 -16.26 -14.74
C THR A 29 -7.01 -15.67 -15.43
N GLY A 30 -7.02 -15.66 -16.77
CA GLY A 30 -8.17 -15.17 -17.54
C GLY A 30 -8.30 -13.63 -17.53
N PRO A 31 -9.38 -13.09 -18.10
CA PRO A 31 -9.55 -11.65 -18.25
C PRO A 31 -10.04 -10.96 -16.96
N LEU A 32 -9.81 -9.65 -16.88
CA LEU A 32 -10.49 -8.80 -15.91
C LEU A 32 -12.02 -8.80 -16.14
N PRO A 33 -12.83 -8.54 -15.10
CA PRO A 33 -14.28 -8.38 -15.24
C PRO A 33 -14.62 -7.29 -16.28
N LEU A 34 -15.48 -7.61 -17.26
CA LEU A 34 -15.74 -6.69 -18.39
C LEU A 34 -16.44 -5.39 -17.96
N ASP A 35 -17.25 -5.43 -16.91
CA ASP A 35 -18.01 -4.27 -16.43
C ASP A 35 -17.68 -3.91 -14.98
N PHE A 36 -16.78 -2.93 -14.82
CA PHE A 36 -16.45 -2.34 -13.53
C PHE A 36 -17.52 -1.34 -13.05
N SER A 37 -18.46 -0.91 -13.90
CA SER A 37 -19.41 0.16 -13.55
C SER A 37 -20.41 -0.22 -12.46
N VAL A 38 -20.49 -1.51 -12.13
CA VAL A 38 -21.31 -2.03 -11.03
C VAL A 38 -20.79 -1.58 -9.66
N TRP A 39 -19.48 -1.35 -9.50
CA TRP A 39 -18.87 -0.99 -8.21
C TRP A 39 -18.75 0.52 -8.02
N LYS A 40 -19.89 1.23 -8.00
CA LYS A 40 -19.94 2.70 -7.94
C LYS A 40 -19.23 3.34 -6.74
N ASN A 41 -19.06 2.58 -5.66
CA ASN A 41 -18.42 3.02 -4.41
C ASN A 41 -16.97 2.56 -4.30
N LEU A 42 -16.41 1.91 -5.33
CA LEU A 42 -15.05 1.40 -5.30
C LEU A 42 -14.04 2.55 -5.23
N THR A 43 -13.17 2.48 -4.23
CA THR A 43 -12.12 3.45 -3.96
C THR A 43 -10.74 2.88 -4.19
N ILE A 44 -10.54 1.58 -3.98
CA ILE A 44 -9.27 0.88 -4.16
C ILE A 44 -9.54 -0.41 -4.93
N ALA A 45 -8.74 -0.62 -5.98
CA ALA A 45 -8.77 -1.82 -6.81
C ALA A 45 -7.34 -2.29 -7.06
N ASP A 46 -6.97 -3.43 -6.46
CA ASP A 46 -5.65 -4.04 -6.61
C ASP A 46 -5.81 -5.46 -7.19
N PHE A 47 -5.29 -5.64 -8.39
CA PHE A 47 -5.23 -6.91 -9.12
C PHE A 47 -3.77 -7.32 -9.41
N SER A 48 -2.81 -6.66 -8.77
CA SER A 48 -1.39 -6.80 -9.10
C SER A 48 -0.85 -8.20 -8.78
N ASN A 49 0.30 -8.54 -9.36
CA ASN A 49 1.00 -9.80 -9.11
C ASN A 49 0.11 -11.04 -9.34
N ASN A 50 -0.47 -11.13 -10.53
CA ASN A 50 -1.34 -12.23 -10.96
C ASN A 50 -0.99 -12.65 -12.40
N SER A 51 -1.85 -13.44 -13.04
CA SER A 51 -1.72 -13.86 -14.44
C SER A 51 -2.91 -13.42 -15.29
N PHE A 52 -3.48 -12.24 -15.01
CA PHE A 52 -4.58 -11.68 -15.80
C PHE A 52 -4.14 -11.42 -17.24
N ILE A 53 -5.01 -11.74 -18.21
CA ILE A 53 -4.80 -11.57 -19.65
C ILE A 53 -5.88 -10.66 -20.26
N GLY A 54 -5.76 -10.37 -21.56
CA GLY A 54 -6.74 -9.55 -22.28
C GLY A 54 -6.59 -8.05 -22.02
N SER A 55 -7.57 -7.26 -22.45
CA SER A 55 -7.53 -5.79 -22.40
C SER A 55 -8.03 -5.21 -21.09
N ILE A 56 -7.53 -4.03 -20.73
CA ILE A 56 -8.09 -3.22 -19.63
C ILE A 56 -9.49 -2.75 -20.02
N PRO A 57 -10.55 -3.06 -19.24
CA PRO A 57 -11.91 -2.63 -19.55
C PRO A 57 -12.08 -1.10 -19.44
N SER A 58 -12.63 -0.47 -20.48
CA SER A 58 -12.91 0.97 -20.47
C SER A 58 -13.98 1.37 -19.44
N SER A 59 -14.77 0.41 -18.95
CA SER A 59 -15.77 0.60 -17.89
C SER A 59 -15.19 1.11 -16.58
N ILE A 60 -13.87 0.94 -16.34
CA ILE A 60 -13.14 1.53 -15.20
C ILE A 60 -13.28 3.06 -15.19
N SER A 61 -13.40 3.71 -16.35
CA SER A 61 -13.62 5.16 -16.46
C SER A 61 -14.90 5.65 -15.76
N LYS A 62 -15.86 4.75 -15.49
CA LYS A 62 -17.12 5.07 -14.79
C LYS A 62 -16.99 5.07 -13.27
N LEU A 63 -15.85 4.66 -12.72
CA LEU A 63 -15.61 4.59 -11.27
C LEU A 63 -15.19 5.95 -10.69
N THR A 64 -16.15 6.84 -10.48
CA THR A 64 -15.90 8.25 -10.08
C THR A 64 -15.31 8.43 -8.69
N HIS A 65 -15.27 7.39 -7.85
CA HIS A 65 -14.70 7.41 -6.50
C HIS A 65 -13.36 6.67 -6.40
N LEU A 66 -12.88 6.07 -7.50
CA LEU A 66 -11.67 5.27 -7.50
C LEU A 66 -10.45 6.17 -7.27
N ASN A 67 -9.70 5.88 -6.21
CA ASN A 67 -8.51 6.62 -5.80
C ASN A 67 -7.22 5.88 -6.16
N SER A 68 -7.23 4.54 -6.08
CA SER A 68 -6.06 3.71 -6.35
C SER A 68 -6.42 2.52 -7.26
N LEU A 69 -5.64 2.35 -8.32
CA LEU A 69 -5.76 1.24 -9.27
C LEU A 69 -4.37 0.64 -9.53
N ASP A 70 -4.15 -0.60 -9.09
CA ASP A 70 -2.95 -1.36 -9.41
C ASP A 70 -3.32 -2.60 -10.24
N LEU A 71 -2.80 -2.65 -11.47
CA LEU A 71 -2.90 -3.77 -12.40
C LEU A 71 -1.51 -4.31 -12.79
N SER A 72 -0.47 -3.93 -12.07
CA SER A 72 0.91 -4.24 -12.41
C SER A 72 1.25 -5.72 -12.28
N ASN A 73 2.33 -6.15 -12.94
CA ASN A 73 2.83 -7.53 -12.89
C ASN A 73 1.73 -8.55 -13.27
N ASN A 74 1.20 -8.39 -14.48
CA ASN A 74 0.21 -9.27 -15.08
C ASN A 74 0.58 -9.52 -16.56
N SER A 75 -0.31 -10.15 -17.32
CA SER A 75 -0.17 -10.39 -18.76
C SER A 75 -1.22 -9.64 -19.58
N LEU A 76 -1.69 -8.49 -19.09
CA LEU A 76 -2.67 -7.65 -19.78
C LEU A 76 -2.08 -7.11 -21.09
N SER A 77 -2.91 -6.95 -22.11
CA SER A 77 -2.50 -6.63 -23.49
C SER A 77 -3.47 -5.68 -24.17
N GLY A 78 -3.12 -5.22 -25.38
CA GLY A 78 -3.91 -4.22 -26.11
C GLY A 78 -3.59 -2.80 -25.65
N GLU A 79 -4.44 -1.85 -26.03
CA GLU A 79 -4.25 -0.43 -25.72
C GLU A 79 -4.73 -0.06 -24.31
N ILE A 80 -4.15 0.98 -23.73
CA ILE A 80 -4.64 1.56 -22.48
C ILE A 80 -5.87 2.42 -22.82
N PRO A 81 -7.07 2.10 -22.31
CA PRO A 81 -8.26 2.92 -22.55
C PRO A 81 -8.10 4.30 -21.89
N ASP A 82 -8.81 5.31 -22.41
CA ASP A 82 -8.84 6.65 -21.81
C ASP A 82 -9.63 6.62 -20.49
N LEU A 83 -8.91 6.41 -19.38
CA LEU A 83 -9.48 6.33 -18.03
C LEU A 83 -9.64 7.74 -17.43
N LYS A 84 -10.69 8.46 -17.86
CA LYS A 84 -11.06 9.78 -17.32
C LYS A 84 -11.68 9.67 -15.92
N VAL A 85 -10.87 9.26 -14.94
CA VAL A 85 -11.27 9.13 -13.54
C VAL A 85 -10.63 10.27 -12.73
N PRO A 86 -11.34 11.38 -12.47
CA PRO A 86 -10.74 12.57 -11.85
C PRO A 86 -10.18 12.29 -10.45
N SER A 87 -10.84 11.41 -9.70
CA SER A 87 -10.48 11.00 -8.34
C SER A 87 -9.21 10.16 -8.25
N LEU A 88 -8.76 9.56 -9.36
CA LEU A 88 -7.64 8.63 -9.36
C LEU A 88 -6.34 9.36 -9.00
N LYS A 89 -5.67 8.90 -7.95
CA LYS A 89 -4.43 9.48 -7.40
C LYS A 89 -3.25 8.54 -7.54
N GLU A 90 -3.51 7.24 -7.51
CA GLU A 90 -2.52 6.19 -7.64
C GLU A 90 -2.91 5.30 -8.82
N LEU A 91 -1.94 5.06 -9.69
CA LEU A 91 -2.06 4.20 -10.84
C LEU A 91 -0.77 3.40 -10.98
N ASN A 92 -0.89 2.11 -11.23
CA ASN A 92 0.23 1.28 -11.62
C ASN A 92 -0.20 0.25 -12.66
N LEU A 93 0.35 0.36 -13.86
CA LEU A 93 0.12 -0.54 -14.99
C LEU A 93 1.42 -1.25 -15.42
N ALA A 94 2.48 -1.13 -14.60
CA ALA A 94 3.81 -1.59 -14.97
C ALA A 94 3.86 -3.10 -15.20
N ASN A 95 4.82 -3.56 -15.98
CA ASN A 95 5.12 -4.98 -16.21
C ASN A 95 3.88 -5.76 -16.71
N ASN A 96 3.39 -5.35 -17.86
CA ASN A 96 2.34 -6.02 -18.62
C ASN A 96 2.74 -6.09 -20.10
N ASN A 97 1.84 -6.55 -20.97
CA ASN A 97 2.03 -6.59 -22.41
C ASN A 97 1.19 -5.50 -23.13
N LEU A 98 0.94 -4.37 -22.46
CA LEU A 98 0.16 -3.25 -23.01
C LEU A 98 0.93 -2.57 -24.15
N SER A 99 0.20 -2.01 -25.10
CA SER A 99 0.73 -1.43 -26.34
C SER A 99 -0.01 -0.16 -26.73
N GLY A 100 0.45 0.52 -27.78
CA GLY A 100 -0.16 1.77 -28.23
C GLY A 100 0.35 2.98 -27.44
N ILE A 101 -0.48 4.02 -27.34
CA ILE A 101 -0.10 5.33 -26.78
C ILE A 101 -0.69 5.51 -25.38
N VAL A 102 0.06 6.15 -24.47
CA VAL A 102 -0.48 6.54 -23.16
C VAL A 102 -1.52 7.66 -23.33
N PRO A 103 -2.80 7.43 -22.96
CA PRO A 103 -3.85 8.44 -23.08
C PRO A 103 -3.51 9.72 -22.31
N LYS A 104 -3.88 10.88 -22.86
CA LYS A 104 -3.60 12.20 -22.25
C LYS A 104 -4.07 12.32 -20.80
N SER A 105 -5.19 11.70 -20.45
CA SER A 105 -5.74 11.68 -19.09
C SER A 105 -4.82 11.00 -18.07
N LEU A 106 -3.95 10.09 -18.53
CA LEU A 106 -3.05 9.31 -17.70
C LEU A 106 -1.61 9.83 -17.72
N GLN A 107 -1.28 10.79 -18.60
CA GLN A 107 0.05 11.42 -18.65
C GLN A 107 0.38 12.26 -17.41
N ARG A 108 -0.60 12.53 -16.55
CA ARG A 108 -0.37 13.16 -15.23
C ARG A 108 0.35 12.24 -14.24
N PHE A 109 0.39 10.93 -14.49
CA PHE A 109 1.08 9.96 -13.64
C PHE A 109 2.55 9.82 -14.05
N PRO A 110 3.46 9.51 -13.10
CA PRO A 110 4.88 9.32 -13.40
C PRO A 110 5.12 8.21 -14.44
N SER A 111 6.18 8.31 -15.24
CA SER A 111 6.46 7.32 -16.31
C SER A 111 6.66 5.89 -15.82
N TRP A 112 7.13 5.69 -14.57
CA TRP A 112 7.38 4.35 -14.03
C TRP A 112 6.11 3.50 -13.94
N VAL A 113 4.94 4.12 -13.79
CA VAL A 113 3.65 3.40 -13.72
C VAL A 113 3.31 2.67 -15.01
N PHE A 114 4.00 3.01 -16.11
CA PHE A 114 3.82 2.40 -17.42
C PHE A 114 5.01 1.53 -17.84
N SER A 115 6.04 1.43 -17.00
CA SER A 115 7.28 0.70 -17.32
C SER A 115 7.04 -0.78 -17.61
N GLY A 116 7.94 -1.43 -18.34
CA GLY A 116 7.80 -2.86 -18.66
C GLY A 116 6.66 -3.20 -19.62
N ASN A 117 6.08 -2.21 -20.33
CA ASN A 117 5.10 -2.39 -21.40
C ASN A 117 5.68 -2.00 -22.77
N LYS A 118 4.93 -2.28 -23.86
CA LYS A 118 5.27 -1.97 -25.26
C LYS A 118 4.61 -0.66 -25.73
N LEU A 119 4.72 0.40 -24.92
CA LEU A 119 4.04 1.67 -25.16
C LEU A 119 4.90 2.64 -25.96
N ASN A 120 4.26 3.35 -26.88
CA ASN A 120 4.83 4.50 -27.57
C ASN A 120 4.52 5.75 -26.75
N LEU A 121 5.57 6.41 -26.26
CA LEU A 121 5.42 7.73 -25.65
C LEU A 121 5.30 8.75 -26.80
N ASP A 122 4.07 9.02 -27.23
CA ASP A 122 3.82 10.05 -28.23
C ASP A 122 4.10 11.43 -27.62
N LEU A 123 5.35 11.87 -27.75
CA LEU A 123 5.80 13.24 -27.51
C LEU A 123 5.60 14.11 -28.78
N THR A 124 4.58 13.86 -29.60
CA THR A 124 4.13 14.87 -30.57
C THR A 124 3.44 16.01 -29.81
N LEU A 125 4.28 16.91 -29.27
CA LEU A 125 4.00 18.32 -29.35
C LEU A 125 3.76 18.62 -30.83
N ASN A 126 2.49 18.66 -31.25
CA ASN A 126 2.07 19.39 -32.44
C ASN A 126 0.55 19.60 -32.45
N HIS A 127 0.16 20.79 -32.01
CA HIS A 127 -0.81 21.63 -32.70
C HIS A 127 -0.16 23.01 -32.77
N THR A 128 0.00 23.70 -33.90
CA THR A 128 -0.25 23.37 -35.31
C THR A 128 0.48 24.45 -36.09
N SER A 129 1.10 24.07 -37.21
CA SER A 129 1.54 24.98 -38.26
C SER A 129 0.33 25.66 -38.90
N GLU A 130 0.38 26.98 -39.05
CA GLU A 130 -0.40 27.71 -40.05
C GLU A 130 0.52 28.73 -40.73
N TYR A 131 0.36 28.85 -42.05
CA TYR A 131 1.02 29.77 -43.01
C TYR A 131 2.32 29.34 -43.73
N ALA A 132 2.09 28.78 -44.92
CA ALA A 132 2.47 29.33 -46.23
C ALA A 132 3.85 29.03 -46.85
N SER A 133 3.77 28.23 -47.92
CA SER A 133 4.26 28.49 -49.29
C SER A 133 5.75 28.76 -49.59
N ALA A 134 6.35 27.87 -50.39
CA ALA A 134 6.84 28.11 -51.77
C ALA A 134 8.14 27.35 -52.11
N ASN A 135 8.23 26.91 -53.36
CA ASN A 135 9.22 26.00 -53.96
C ASN A 135 10.58 26.65 -54.31
N SER A 136 11.68 25.90 -54.06
CA SER A 136 12.91 25.67 -54.89
C SER A 136 13.87 26.82 -55.30
N PRO A 137 15.13 26.58 -55.79
CA PRO A 137 16.19 25.60 -55.41
C PRO A 137 17.65 26.18 -55.29
N LEU A 138 18.57 25.38 -54.71
CA LEU A 138 20.07 25.31 -54.87
C LEU A 138 20.99 26.55 -54.64
N GLN A 139 21.80 26.53 -53.57
CA GLN A 139 23.29 26.47 -53.59
C GLN A 139 23.91 26.59 -52.17
N GLN A 140 24.90 25.74 -51.86
CA GLN A 140 25.89 25.96 -50.79
C GLN A 140 26.99 26.92 -51.30
N PRO A 141 27.64 27.72 -50.43
CA PRO A 141 28.93 27.26 -49.91
C PRO A 141 29.27 27.65 -48.45
N ASN A 142 29.95 26.71 -47.79
CA ASN A 142 31.06 26.80 -46.82
C ASN A 142 31.12 27.79 -45.63
N ASN A 143 31.49 27.15 -44.50
CA ASN A 143 32.35 27.57 -43.39
C ASN A 143 31.78 28.45 -42.27
N SER A 144 31.48 27.82 -41.13
CA SER A 144 32.38 27.80 -39.95
C SER A 144 31.63 27.33 -38.69
N HIS A 145 32.26 26.43 -37.93
CA HIS A 145 31.82 26.02 -36.60
C HIS A 145 31.78 27.24 -35.66
N PRO A 146 30.76 27.29 -34.78
CA PRO A 146 31.09 27.43 -33.36
C PRO A 146 30.45 26.27 -32.59
N THR A 147 31.31 25.42 -32.02
CA THR A 147 30.92 24.46 -30.98
C THR A 147 30.40 25.24 -29.76
N ARG A 148 29.08 25.35 -29.61
CA ARG A 148 28.46 25.92 -28.42
C ARG A 148 28.29 24.82 -27.38
N LYS A 149 29.18 24.85 -26.40
CA LYS A 149 29.30 23.91 -25.27
C LYS A 149 27.96 23.69 -24.57
N ASN A 150 27.44 22.47 -24.65
CA ASN A 150 26.47 21.98 -23.67
C ASN A 150 27.19 21.88 -22.33
N LYS A 151 26.84 22.74 -21.37
CA LYS A 151 27.29 22.57 -19.97
C LYS A 151 26.65 21.30 -19.43
N ARG A 152 27.34 20.16 -19.53
CA ARG A 152 27.05 18.99 -18.70
C ARG A 152 27.30 19.39 -17.25
N LEU A 153 26.26 19.33 -16.42
CA LEU A 153 26.41 19.39 -14.97
C LEU A 153 27.16 18.13 -14.54
N SER A 154 28.21 18.29 -13.73
CA SER A 154 29.00 17.15 -13.23
C SER A 154 28.12 16.27 -12.32
N GLU A 155 28.34 14.96 -12.32
CA GLU A 155 27.63 13.97 -11.48
C GLU A 155 27.45 14.40 -10.00
N PRO A 156 28.43 15.02 -9.31
CA PRO A 156 28.21 15.49 -7.94
C PRO A 156 27.20 16.65 -7.83
N ALA A 157 27.05 17.48 -8.86
CA ALA A 157 26.03 18.54 -8.89
C ALA A 157 24.62 17.98 -9.10
N LEU A 158 24.49 16.88 -9.86
CA LEU A 158 23.22 16.19 -10.04
C LEU A 158 22.75 15.52 -8.73
N LEU A 159 23.66 14.88 -7.99
CA LEU A 159 23.37 14.31 -6.67
C LEU A 159 22.96 15.40 -5.67
N GLY A 160 23.64 16.55 -5.68
CA GLY A 160 23.30 17.69 -4.82
C GLY A 160 21.89 18.24 -5.08
N ILE A 161 21.50 18.34 -6.37
CA ILE A 161 20.14 18.79 -6.75
C ILE A 161 19.09 17.76 -6.33
N ILE A 162 19.34 16.46 -6.49
CA ILE A 162 18.41 15.40 -6.07
C ILE A 162 18.19 15.41 -4.55
N ILE A 163 19.25 15.58 -3.77
CA ILE A 163 19.16 15.65 -2.31
C ILE A 163 18.38 16.91 -1.89
N ALA A 164 18.66 18.07 -2.51
CA ALA A 164 17.96 19.31 -2.21
C ALA A 164 16.47 19.27 -2.57
N VAL A 165 16.11 18.71 -3.74
CA VAL A 165 14.72 18.55 -4.18
C VAL A 165 13.98 17.54 -3.30
N SER A 166 14.65 16.49 -2.84
CA SER A 166 14.08 15.52 -1.91
C SER A 166 13.75 16.16 -0.56
N LEU A 167 14.65 16.97 -0.01
CA LEU A 167 14.42 17.66 1.28
C LEU A 167 13.26 18.67 1.21
N VAL A 168 13.16 19.42 0.11
CA VAL A 168 12.06 20.38 -0.10
C VAL A 168 10.73 19.64 -0.33
N GLY A 169 10.74 18.52 -1.06
CA GLY A 169 9.57 17.66 -1.27
C GLY A 169 9.03 17.06 0.03
N PHE A 170 9.90 16.54 0.89
CA PHE A 170 9.51 16.03 2.20
C PHE A 170 8.92 17.11 3.10
N ALA A 171 9.47 18.33 3.08
CA ALA A 171 8.91 19.46 3.83
C ALA A 171 7.54 19.91 3.30
N ALA A 172 7.32 19.87 1.98
CA ALA A 172 6.03 20.16 1.37
C ALA A 172 4.97 19.10 1.69
N ILE A 173 5.35 17.82 1.69
CA ILE A 173 4.47 16.70 2.06
C ILE A 173 4.13 16.74 3.55
N ALA A 174 5.10 17.05 4.41
CA ALA A 174 4.88 17.19 5.85
C ALA A 174 3.98 18.39 6.17
N SER A 175 4.22 19.55 5.55
CA SER A 175 3.36 20.73 5.72
C SER A 175 1.95 20.51 5.17
N PHE A 176 1.79 19.79 4.06
CA PHE A 176 0.48 19.40 3.54
C PHE A 176 -0.24 18.42 4.48
N ALA A 177 0.46 17.41 5.01
CA ALA A 177 -0.09 16.49 6.00
C ALA A 177 -0.52 17.21 7.29
N ILE A 178 0.27 18.16 7.77
CA ILE A 178 -0.05 18.99 8.93
C ILE A 178 -1.28 19.87 8.67
N VAL A 179 -1.38 20.51 7.49
CA VAL A 179 -2.56 21.31 7.10
C VAL A 179 -3.82 20.44 6.98
N LEU A 180 -3.71 19.21 6.46
CA LEU A 180 -4.82 18.24 6.44
C LEU A 180 -5.24 17.81 7.85
N CYS A 181 -4.29 17.68 8.78
CA CYS A 181 -4.57 17.39 10.19
C CYS A 181 -5.26 18.56 10.90
N TYR A 182 -4.92 19.81 10.58
CA TYR A 182 -5.61 20.98 11.16
C TYR A 182 -6.99 21.23 10.55
N LYS A 183 -7.20 20.89 9.26
CA LYS A 183 -8.49 21.09 8.59
C LYS A 183 -9.54 20.03 8.96
N LYS A 184 -9.12 18.90 9.56
CA LYS A 184 -10.00 17.86 10.14
C LYS A 184 -10.31 18.09 11.63
N GLY A 185 -10.02 19.28 12.16
CA GLY A 185 -10.30 19.67 13.54
C GLY A 185 -11.46 20.64 13.73
N ASN A 186 -12.16 21.08 12.67
CA ASN A 186 -13.20 22.11 12.79
C ASN A 186 -14.49 21.74 12.06
N GLY A 187 -15.31 20.90 12.70
CA GLY A 187 -16.67 20.61 12.24
C GLY A 187 -17.44 19.77 13.25
N GLY A 188 -18.27 20.44 14.07
CA GLY A 188 -19.39 19.82 14.78
C GLY A 188 -19.42 20.03 16.29
N GLY A 189 -19.80 21.23 16.72
CA GLY A 189 -20.37 21.46 18.05
C GLY A 189 -21.91 21.48 17.98
N GLY A 190 -22.56 20.88 18.99
CA GLY A 190 -23.94 21.17 19.38
C GLY A 190 -24.94 20.01 19.27
N GLY A 191 -25.40 19.50 20.43
CA GLY A 191 -26.61 18.67 20.53
C GLY A 191 -26.65 17.73 21.75
N GLN A 192 -27.18 18.20 22.87
CA GLN A 192 -27.55 17.42 24.07
C GLN A 192 -28.88 16.65 23.87
N SER A 193 -28.98 15.42 24.40
CA SER A 193 -30.16 14.86 25.11
C SER A 193 -29.77 13.46 25.66
N VAL A 194 -29.45 13.29 26.95
CA VAL A 194 -30.33 13.03 28.12
C VAL A 194 -30.92 11.59 28.19
N MET A 195 -30.62 10.93 29.33
CA MET A 195 -31.21 9.72 29.96
C MET A 195 -30.97 8.36 29.26
N LYS A 196 -30.68 7.24 29.95
CA LYS A 196 -31.01 6.86 31.33
C LYS A 196 -30.12 5.68 31.83
N SER A 197 -29.68 5.83 33.07
CA SER A 197 -29.06 4.90 34.05
C SER A 197 -29.59 3.45 34.11
N HIS A 198 -28.71 2.49 34.42
CA HIS A 198 -28.86 1.67 35.65
C HIS A 198 -27.50 1.23 36.26
N LYS A 199 -27.36 1.55 37.56
CA LYS A 199 -26.32 1.24 38.58
C LYS A 199 -26.08 -0.28 38.75
N THR A 200 -24.93 -0.76 39.25
CA THR A 200 -24.49 -0.74 40.69
C THR A 200 -22.98 -1.06 40.76
N GLU A 201 -22.09 -0.12 41.16
CA GLU A 201 -21.40 0.06 42.48
C GLU A 201 -20.47 -1.11 42.89
N PHE A 202 -19.29 -0.95 43.51
CA PHE A 202 -18.44 0.18 43.93
C PHE A 202 -17.15 -0.46 44.49
N SER A 203 -15.96 0.04 44.15
CA SER A 203 -14.88 0.19 45.13
C SER A 203 -13.78 1.09 44.56
N SER A 204 -13.74 2.30 45.09
CA SER A 204 -12.71 3.31 44.91
C SER A 204 -11.31 2.83 45.29
N LYS A 205 -10.36 2.90 44.35
CA LYS A 205 -8.95 3.22 44.63
C LYS A 205 -8.42 4.17 43.54
N THR A 206 -8.51 5.45 43.86
CA THR A 206 -7.44 6.45 43.81
C THR A 206 -6.46 6.35 42.64
N GLU A 207 -6.63 7.24 41.65
CA GLU A 207 -5.67 8.09 40.88
C GLU A 207 -4.18 7.70 40.69
N ALA A 208 -3.79 6.46 40.96
CA ALA A 208 -2.44 5.92 40.74
C ALA A 208 -2.38 4.95 39.53
N SER A 209 -3.47 4.83 38.77
CA SER A 209 -3.62 3.84 37.69
C SER A 209 -3.35 4.38 36.28
N LEU A 210 -3.20 5.69 36.08
CA LEU A 210 -3.01 6.29 34.74
C LEU A 210 -1.59 6.12 34.17
N SER A 211 -0.62 5.63 34.96
CA SER A 211 0.76 5.38 34.50
C SER A 211 1.08 3.91 34.18
N ARG A 212 0.33 2.95 34.73
CA ARG A 212 0.61 1.51 34.53
C ARG A 212 0.15 0.97 33.18
N ASP A 213 -0.78 1.64 32.51
CA ASP A 213 -1.37 1.13 31.26
C ASP A 213 -0.54 1.38 30.00
N ARG A 214 0.62 2.05 30.10
CA ARG A 214 1.49 2.30 28.93
C ARG A 214 2.36 1.10 28.54
N ASN A 215 2.59 0.17 29.46
CA ASN A 215 3.51 -0.96 29.27
C ASN A 215 2.79 -2.32 29.33
N LYS A 216 1.50 -2.35 29.03
CA LYS A 216 0.69 -3.57 29.10
C LYS A 216 0.60 -4.23 27.73
N ILE A 217 0.90 -5.54 27.68
CA ILE A 217 0.58 -6.39 26.55
C ILE A 217 -0.92 -6.66 26.53
N ILE A 218 -1.55 -6.53 25.35
CA ILE A 218 -2.98 -6.74 25.15
C ILE A 218 -3.20 -8.10 24.50
N PHE A 219 -3.80 -9.02 25.25
CA PHE A 219 -4.14 -10.36 24.80
C PHE A 219 -5.54 -10.39 24.18
N PHE A 220 -5.72 -11.17 23.11
CA PHE A 220 -7.04 -11.40 22.50
C PHE A 220 -7.86 -12.43 23.27
N GLU A 221 -9.19 -12.37 23.13
CA GLU A 221 -10.10 -13.34 23.73
C GLU A 221 -9.77 -14.78 23.30
N GLY A 222 -9.85 -15.71 24.27
CA GLY A 222 -9.51 -17.12 24.08
C GLY A 222 -8.01 -17.43 24.06
N CYS A 223 -7.16 -16.49 24.47
CA CYS A 223 -5.73 -16.71 24.67
C CYS A 223 -5.45 -17.19 26.09
N ASN A 224 -4.80 -18.35 26.24
CA ASN A 224 -4.39 -18.90 27.54
C ASN A 224 -2.98 -18.45 27.96
N LEU A 225 -2.39 -17.50 27.23
CA LEU A 225 -1.08 -16.94 27.55
C LEU A 225 -1.24 -15.84 28.61
N ALA A 226 -0.34 -15.82 29.58
CA ALA A 226 -0.28 -14.80 30.60
C ALA A 226 1.18 -14.46 30.89
N PHE A 227 1.62 -13.27 30.46
CA PHE A 227 2.92 -12.70 30.73
C PHE A 227 2.85 -11.18 30.52
N ASP A 228 3.76 -10.43 31.12
CA ASP A 228 3.85 -8.99 30.92
C ASP A 228 4.96 -8.59 29.93
N LEU A 229 5.10 -7.28 29.69
CA LEU A 229 6.11 -6.79 28.76
C LEU A 229 7.54 -7.05 29.26
N GLU A 230 7.76 -7.06 30.56
CA GLU A 230 9.08 -7.26 31.15
C GLU A 230 9.51 -8.72 30.99
N ASP A 231 8.59 -9.66 31.20
CA ASP A 231 8.78 -11.08 30.90
C ASP A 231 9.18 -11.28 29.42
N LEU A 232 8.47 -10.61 28.50
CA LEU A 232 8.74 -10.70 27.06
C LEU A 232 10.09 -10.10 26.66
N LEU A 233 10.50 -8.99 27.29
CA LEU A 233 11.77 -8.32 27.02
C LEU A 233 12.95 -9.06 27.65
N ARG A 234 12.72 -9.81 28.73
CA ARG A 234 13.72 -10.66 29.39
C ARG A 234 13.86 -12.04 28.72
N ALA A 235 12.85 -12.48 27.99
CA ALA A 235 12.84 -13.74 27.27
C ALA A 235 14.08 -13.93 26.40
N SER A 236 14.59 -15.17 26.32
CA SER A 236 15.63 -15.49 25.35
C SER A 236 15.04 -15.38 23.94
N ALA A 237 15.74 -14.63 23.08
CA ALA A 237 15.25 -14.27 21.76
C ALA A 237 16.20 -14.79 20.67
N GLU A 238 15.69 -15.68 19.82
CA GLU A 238 16.37 -16.12 18.60
C GLU A 238 15.70 -15.51 17.38
N VAL A 239 16.47 -15.00 16.42
CA VAL A 239 15.91 -14.42 15.19
C VAL A 239 15.43 -15.54 14.28
N LEU A 240 14.12 -15.65 14.08
CA LEU A 240 13.51 -16.60 13.13
C LEU A 240 13.54 -16.08 11.69
N GLY A 241 13.48 -14.76 11.51
CA GLY A 241 13.51 -14.17 10.17
C GLY A 241 13.41 -12.66 10.17
N LYS A 242 13.95 -12.05 9.10
CA LYS A 242 13.85 -10.62 8.84
C LYS A 242 13.04 -10.42 7.57
N GLY A 243 11.91 -9.74 7.71
CA GLY A 243 11.04 -9.37 6.59
C GLY A 243 11.06 -7.87 6.34
N THR A 244 10.37 -7.46 5.28
CA THR A 244 10.15 -6.05 4.91
C THR A 244 9.53 -5.24 6.05
N PHE A 245 8.60 -5.84 6.79
CA PHE A 245 7.84 -5.18 7.86
C PHE A 245 8.43 -5.34 9.26
N GLY A 246 9.64 -5.91 9.38
CA GLY A 246 10.32 -6.07 10.65
C GLY A 246 10.88 -7.47 10.87
N THR A 247 11.27 -7.74 12.12
CA THR A 247 11.98 -8.96 12.50
C THR A 247 11.09 -9.84 13.36
N VAL A 248 11.11 -11.14 13.11
CA VAL A 248 10.41 -12.15 13.90
C VAL A 248 11.42 -12.85 14.79
N TYR A 249 11.10 -12.94 16.08
CA TYR A 249 11.89 -13.59 17.10
C TYR A 249 11.12 -14.77 17.69
N LYS A 250 11.81 -15.86 17.99
CA LYS A 250 11.34 -16.89 18.92
C LYS A 250 11.65 -16.39 20.33
N ALA A 251 10.63 -16.21 21.15
CA ALA A 251 10.78 -15.82 22.55
C ALA A 251 10.38 -16.99 23.45
N ALA A 252 11.31 -17.47 24.26
CA ALA A 252 11.02 -18.43 25.32
C ALA A 252 10.84 -17.68 26.65
N ILE A 253 9.61 -17.68 27.15
CA ILE A 253 9.20 -17.00 28.38
C ILE A 253 9.36 -17.98 29.55
N GLU A 254 9.71 -17.47 30.73
CA GLU A 254 9.75 -18.25 31.98
C GLU A 254 8.41 -19.01 32.11
N ASP A 255 8.44 -20.34 32.32
CA ASP A 255 7.31 -21.31 32.23
C ASP A 255 7.14 -22.09 30.90
N ALA A 256 8.21 -22.27 30.11
CA ALA A 256 8.24 -23.09 28.89
C ALA A 256 7.27 -22.63 27.77
N THR A 257 6.70 -21.43 27.93
CA THR A 257 5.87 -20.81 26.91
C THR A 257 6.76 -20.25 25.80
N THR A 258 6.61 -20.78 24.59
CA THR A 258 7.33 -20.27 23.42
C THR A 258 6.37 -19.56 22.48
N VAL A 259 6.68 -18.31 22.13
CA VAL A 259 5.87 -17.49 21.22
C VAL A 259 6.73 -16.93 20.10
N ALA A 260 6.11 -16.64 18.97
CA ALA A 260 6.74 -15.90 17.88
C ALA A 260 6.38 -14.41 18.01
N VAL A 261 7.38 -13.56 18.20
CA VAL A 261 7.21 -12.11 18.38
C VAL A 261 7.69 -11.39 17.14
N LYS A 262 6.79 -10.72 16.43
CA LYS A 262 7.14 -9.84 15.33
C LYS A 262 7.28 -8.41 15.83
N ARG A 263 8.49 -7.88 15.78
CA ARG A 263 8.81 -6.47 16.04
C ARG A 263 8.72 -5.70 14.73
N LEU A 264 7.78 -4.76 14.65
CA LEU A 264 7.54 -4.01 13.43
C LEU A 264 8.56 -2.88 13.25
N LYS A 265 9.09 -2.72 12.04
CA LYS A 265 10.08 -1.68 11.72
C LYS A 265 9.38 -0.35 11.40
N GLU A 266 9.78 0.73 12.08
CA GLU A 266 9.48 2.14 11.73
C GLU A 266 8.02 2.40 11.30
N VAL A 267 7.06 1.85 12.05
CA VAL A 267 5.64 2.09 11.76
C VAL A 267 5.19 3.36 12.48
N THR A 268 5.08 4.47 11.73
CA THR A 268 4.50 5.73 12.22
C THR A 268 2.98 5.67 12.09
N VAL A 269 2.35 4.88 12.96
CA VAL A 269 0.89 4.75 13.06
C VAL A 269 0.44 5.21 14.45
N GLY A 270 -0.68 5.91 14.51
CA GLY A 270 -1.27 6.32 15.78
C GLY A 270 -1.81 5.13 16.58
N LYS A 271 -1.88 5.28 17.91
CA LYS A 271 -2.32 4.22 18.83
C LYS A 271 -3.69 3.68 18.44
N ARG A 272 -4.64 4.58 18.17
CA ARG A 272 -6.02 4.22 17.85
C ARG A 272 -6.11 3.43 16.54
N GLU A 273 -5.41 3.88 15.51
CA GLU A 273 -5.37 3.21 14.22
C GLU A 273 -4.73 1.82 14.35
N PHE A 274 -3.64 1.71 15.12
CA PHE A 274 -2.99 0.42 15.38
C PHE A 274 -3.91 -0.54 16.11
N GLU A 275 -4.55 -0.10 17.20
CA GLU A 275 -5.48 -0.91 17.99
C GLU A 275 -6.67 -1.39 17.16
N GLN A 276 -7.23 -0.54 16.30
CA GLN A 276 -8.30 -0.94 15.36
C GLN A 276 -7.86 -2.03 14.40
N GLN A 277 -6.64 -1.93 13.85
CA GLN A 277 -6.10 -2.98 12.98
C GLN A 277 -5.86 -4.28 13.75
N MET A 278 -5.31 -4.19 14.96
CA MET A 278 -5.09 -5.35 15.82
C MET A 278 -6.40 -6.05 16.18
N GLU A 279 -7.48 -5.30 16.44
CA GLU A 279 -8.81 -5.87 16.69
C GLU A 279 -9.34 -6.65 15.49
N VAL A 280 -9.16 -6.14 14.26
CA VAL A 280 -9.56 -6.84 13.04
C VAL A 280 -8.73 -8.10 12.83
N VAL A 281 -7.40 -8.00 12.92
CA VAL A 281 -6.48 -9.13 12.70
C VAL A 281 -6.62 -10.21 13.78
N GLY A 282 -6.81 -9.81 15.04
CA GLY A 282 -6.96 -10.73 16.17
C GLY A 282 -8.23 -11.58 16.13
N ARG A 283 -9.26 -11.14 15.39
CA ARG A 283 -10.49 -11.91 15.15
C ARG A 283 -10.32 -13.01 14.09
N ILE A 284 -9.25 -12.98 13.30
CA ILE A 284 -9.01 -13.98 12.25
C ILE A 284 -8.51 -15.27 12.92
N ARG A 285 -9.29 -16.35 12.79
CA ARG A 285 -8.96 -17.69 13.27
C ARG A 285 -9.14 -18.70 12.13
N HIS A 286 -8.09 -19.43 11.80
CA HIS A 286 -8.11 -20.46 10.76
C HIS A 286 -6.95 -21.44 10.96
N ASP A 287 -7.15 -22.74 10.70
CA ASP A 287 -6.17 -23.80 10.97
C ASP A 287 -4.84 -23.62 10.22
N ASN A 288 -4.89 -23.00 9.04
CA ASN A 288 -3.73 -22.74 8.19
C ASN A 288 -3.14 -21.32 8.34
N LEU A 289 -3.50 -20.59 9.41
CA LEU A 289 -2.96 -19.26 9.71
C LEU A 289 -2.37 -19.22 11.12
N ALA A 290 -1.19 -18.62 11.26
CA ALA A 290 -0.60 -18.35 12.57
C ALA A 290 -1.50 -17.37 13.33
N ALA A 291 -2.07 -17.83 14.44
CA ALA A 291 -3.02 -17.06 15.21
C ALA A 291 -2.31 -15.90 15.93
N LEU A 292 -2.83 -14.68 15.75
CA LEU A 292 -2.42 -13.54 16.56
C LEU A 292 -2.99 -13.71 17.99
N ARG A 293 -2.11 -13.67 18.99
CA ARG A 293 -2.41 -13.94 20.40
C ARG A 293 -2.39 -12.70 21.27
N ALA A 294 -1.48 -11.78 20.99
CA ALA A 294 -1.40 -10.50 21.68
C ALA A 294 -0.70 -9.44 20.83
N TYR A 295 -0.77 -8.19 21.28
CA TYR A 295 0.03 -7.11 20.73
C TYR A 295 0.50 -6.15 21.81
N TYR A 296 1.53 -5.38 21.49
CA TYR A 296 2.01 -4.26 22.29
C TYR A 296 2.16 -3.04 21.40
N TYR A 297 1.79 -1.88 21.94
CA TYR A 297 1.98 -0.59 21.30
C TYR A 297 2.62 0.41 22.26
N SER A 298 3.70 1.03 21.79
CA SER A 298 4.21 2.31 22.27
C SER A 298 4.53 3.21 21.07
N LYS A 299 4.98 4.43 21.38
CA LYS A 299 5.40 5.37 20.33
C LYS A 299 6.60 4.81 19.56
N GLU A 300 7.52 4.18 20.28
CA GLU A 300 8.79 3.67 19.77
C GLU A 300 8.69 2.23 19.27
N GLU A 301 7.84 1.41 19.89
CA GLU A 301 7.81 -0.04 19.67
C GLU A 301 6.42 -0.55 19.37
N LYS A 302 6.33 -1.50 18.44
CA LYS A 302 5.10 -2.21 18.09
C LYS A 302 5.42 -3.69 17.94
N LEU A 303 4.79 -4.51 18.78
CA LEU A 303 5.01 -5.95 18.81
C LEU A 303 3.70 -6.66 18.51
N MET A 304 3.80 -7.75 17.76
CA MET A 304 2.72 -8.70 17.52
C MET A 304 3.18 -10.08 17.98
N VAL A 305 2.37 -10.75 18.80
CA VAL A 305 2.68 -12.05 19.40
C VAL A 305 1.80 -13.11 18.76
N TYR A 306 2.43 -14.16 18.25
CA TYR A 306 1.78 -15.29 17.59
C TYR A 306 2.16 -16.62 18.26
N ASP A 307 1.41 -17.67 17.93
CA ASP A 307 1.84 -19.03 18.22
C ASP A 307 3.19 -19.33 17.56
N TYR A 308 4.05 -20.05 18.28
CA TYR A 308 5.30 -20.57 17.74
C TYR A 308 5.07 -21.94 17.10
N TYR A 309 5.69 -22.16 15.95
CA TYR A 309 5.68 -23.44 15.24
C TYR A 309 7.11 -23.97 15.17
N GLU A 310 7.34 -25.14 15.77
CA GLU A 310 8.67 -25.73 15.95
C GLU A 310 9.35 -26.08 14.63
N GLN A 311 8.57 -26.36 13.58
CA GLN A 311 9.07 -26.73 12.26
C GLN A 311 9.68 -25.53 11.50
N GLY A 312 9.52 -24.32 12.03
CA GLY A 312 10.06 -23.10 11.44
C GLY A 312 9.37 -22.72 10.13
N SER A 313 10.11 -22.02 9.26
CA SER A 313 9.59 -21.58 7.97
C SER A 313 9.66 -22.70 6.93
N VAL A 314 8.70 -22.73 6.00
CA VAL A 314 8.75 -23.66 4.84
C VAL A 314 10.04 -23.51 4.05
N SER A 315 10.57 -22.28 3.93
CA SER A 315 11.87 -22.03 3.31
C SER A 315 13.00 -22.77 4.03
N SER A 316 13.06 -22.69 5.36
CA SER A 316 14.05 -23.38 6.19
C SER A 316 13.97 -24.90 5.99
N MET A 317 12.74 -25.45 5.97
CA MET A 317 12.50 -26.87 5.76
C MET A 317 12.95 -27.34 4.37
N LEU A 318 12.70 -26.55 3.33
CA LEU A 318 13.09 -26.88 1.95
C LEU A 318 14.58 -26.73 1.69
N HIS A 319 15.26 -25.84 2.43
CA HIS A 319 16.68 -25.54 2.23
C HIS A 319 17.60 -26.16 3.29
N GLY A 320 17.07 -26.99 4.20
CA GLY A 320 17.86 -27.74 5.18
C GLY A 320 18.58 -26.86 6.21
N MET A 321 18.05 -25.66 6.47
CA MET A 321 18.60 -24.74 7.47
C MET A 321 17.82 -24.92 8.77
N PHE A 322 18.39 -25.66 9.72
CA PHE A 322 17.88 -25.85 11.08
C PHE A 322 18.82 -25.23 12.09
#